data_AF-A0A6B0QYN4-F1
#
_entry.id   AF-A0A6B0QYN4-F1
#
_cell.length_a   1.000
_cell.length_b   1.000
_cell.length_c   1.000
_cell.angle_alpha   90.00
_cell.angle_beta   90.00
_cell.angle_gamma   90.00
#
_symmetry.space_group_name_H-M   'P 1'
#
loop_
_entity.id
_entity.type
_entity.pdbx_description
1 polymer ?
#
loop_
_entity_poly.entity_id
_entity_poly.type
_entity_poly.pdbx_seq_one_letter_code
_entity_poly.pdbx_strand_id
1 'polypeptide(L)' 'MLAAQDVAQRCKDTGITALHIKLRATGGNRTKTPGPGAQSALKALACSGMKIGRIDDVTPIPSDSTHRKGGCRGRRL' A
#
# COMPACT_ATOMS: atom_id res chain seq x y z
N MET A 1 -12.66 -1.16 1.47
CA MET A 1 -12.52 -2.63 1.35
C MET A 1 -13.08 -3.17 0.04
N LEU A 2 -14.18 -2.61 -0.47
CA LEU A 2 -14.81 -3.00 -1.75
C LEU A 2 -13.82 -3.23 -2.89
N ALA A 3 -12.89 -2.29 -3.12
CA ALA A 3 -11.87 -2.44 -4.16
C ALA A 3 -11.02 -3.73 -4.05
N ALA A 4 -10.71 -4.19 -2.84
CA ALA A 4 -9.94 -5.42 -2.65
C ALA A 4 -10.79 -6.68 -2.90
N GLN A 5 -12.09 -6.62 -2.60
CA GLN A 5 -13.02 -7.72 -2.86
C GLN A 5 -13.25 -7.90 -4.36
N ASP A 6 -13.42 -6.81 -5.10
CA ASP A 6 -13.59 -6.84 -6.57
C ASP A 6 -12.36 -7.43 -7.25
N VAL A 7 -11.16 -7.05 -6.78
CA VAL A 7 -9.89 -7.62 -7.28
C VAL A 7 -9.80 -9.12 -6.95
N ALA A 8 -10.14 -9.53 -5.72
CA ALA A 8 -10.11 -10.94 -5.35
C ALA A 8 -11.04 -11.79 -6.22
N GLN A 9 -12.23 -11.28 -6.57
CA GLN A 9 -13.14 -11.98 -7.46
C GLN A 9 -12.54 -12.16 -8.86
N ARG A 10 -12.01 -11.08 -9.45
CA ARG A 10 -11.32 -11.14 -10.75
C ARG A 10 -10.12 -12.09 -10.74
N CYS A 11 -9.37 -12.12 -9.64
CA CYS A 11 -8.25 -13.04 -9.50
C CYS A 11 -8.70 -14.50 -9.49
N LYS A 12 -9.85 -14.81 -8.86
CA LYS A 12 -10.44 -16.16 -8.90
C LYS A 12 -10.86 -16.55 -10.32
N ASP A 13 -11.52 -15.64 -11.03
CA ASP A 13 -11.95 -15.88 -12.41
C ASP A 13 -10.76 -16.13 -13.35
N THR A 14 -9.62 -15.48 -13.07
CA THR A 14 -8.36 -15.65 -13.82
C THR A 14 -7.54 -16.87 -13.35
N GLY A 15 -7.94 -17.54 -12.27
CA GLY A 15 -7.22 -18.69 -11.71
C GLY A 15 -5.99 -18.35 -10.85
N ILE A 16 -5.84 -17.10 -10.39
CA ILE A 16 -4.76 -16.67 -9.50
C ILE A 16 -5.12 -17.05 -8.06
N THR A 17 -4.33 -17.92 -7.45
CA THR A 17 -4.61 -18.48 -6.11
C THR A 17 -3.75 -17.88 -4.99
N ALA A 18 -2.59 -17.31 -5.32
CA ALA A 18 -1.66 -16.73 -4.37
C ALA A 18 -1.07 -15.40 -4.87
N LEU A 19 -0.76 -14.50 -3.93
CA LEU A 19 -0.25 -13.16 -4.21
C LEU A 19 0.95 -12.85 -3.30
N HIS A 20 2.00 -12.25 -3.88
CA HIS A 20 3.02 -11.51 -3.13
C HIS A 20 2.63 -10.04 -3.11
N ILE A 21 2.70 -9.40 -1.94
CA ILE A 21 2.16 -8.06 -1.74
C ILE A 21 3.31 -7.09 -1.51
N LYS A 22 3.40 -6.11 -2.40
CA LYS A 22 4.32 -4.98 -2.27
C LYS A 22 3.53 -3.77 -1.79
N LEU A 23 3.78 -3.38 -0.56
CA LEU A 23 3.09 -2.28 0.10
C LEU A 23 3.90 -1.00 -0.14
N ARG A 24 3.21 0.06 -0.59
CA ARG A 24 3.86 1.31 -1.00
C ARG A 24 3.13 2.52 -0.45
N ALA A 25 3.81 3.30 0.39
CA ALA A 25 3.41 4.67 0.69
C ALA A 25 3.94 5.65 -0.37
N THR A 26 3.54 6.92 -0.28
CA THR A 26 3.99 7.95 -1.24
C THR A 26 5.52 8.09 -1.24
N GLY A 27 6.14 8.08 -0.06
CA GLY A 27 7.60 8.10 0.12
C GLY A 27 8.28 9.38 -0.37
N GLY A 28 9.59 9.31 -0.54
CA GLY A 28 10.43 10.45 -0.89
C GLY A 28 10.34 11.56 0.18
N ASN A 29 10.01 12.77 -0.28
CA ASN A 29 9.82 13.93 0.60
C ASN A 29 8.44 13.97 1.27
N ARG A 30 7.54 13.07 0.89
CA ARG A 30 6.19 12.99 1.44
C ARG A 30 6.13 11.89 2.51
N THR A 31 4.92 11.52 2.90
CA THR A 31 4.68 10.52 3.93
C THR A 31 5.24 9.16 3.51
N LYS A 32 6.16 8.63 4.32
CA LYS A 32 6.70 7.28 4.19
C LYS A 32 5.81 6.22 4.86
N THR A 33 4.90 6.67 5.73
CA THR A 33 3.95 5.79 6.40
C THR A 33 2.82 5.41 5.45
N PRO A 34 2.56 4.11 5.26
CA PRO A 34 1.39 3.65 4.53
C PRO A 34 0.09 4.12 5.18
N GLY A 35 -0.93 4.40 4.37
CA GLY A 35 -2.23 4.84 4.88
C GLY A 35 -3.00 3.71 5.58
N PRO A 36 -4.06 4.04 6.35
CA PRO A 36 -4.86 3.05 7.08
C PRO A 36 -5.59 2.04 6.16
N GLY A 37 -5.80 2.41 4.90
CA GLY A 37 -6.36 1.53 3.88
C GLY A 37 -5.48 0.33 3.52
N ALA A 38 -4.17 0.40 3.78
CA ALA A 38 -3.23 -0.67 3.43
C ALA A 38 -3.53 -1.95 4.22
N GLN A 39 -3.64 -1.84 5.54
CA GLN A 39 -3.95 -3.00 6.40
C GLN A 39 -5.36 -3.53 6.16
N SER A 40 -6.30 -2.62 5.90
CA SER A 40 -7.69 -2.98 5.58
C SER A 40 -7.79 -3.78 4.28
N ALA A 41 -7.03 -3.42 3.25
CA ALA A 41 -6.99 -4.13 1.98
C ALA A 41 -6.33 -5.52 2.13
N LEU A 42 -5.22 -5.61 2.85
CA LEU A 42 -4.55 -6.89 3.18
C LEU A 42 -5.52 -7.86 3.86
N LYS A 43 -6.24 -7.38 4.88
CA LYS A 43 -7.22 -8.18 5.61
C LYS A 43 -8.35 -8.66 4.69
N ALA A 44 -8.88 -7.78 3.84
CA ALA A 44 -9.94 -8.14 2.90
C ALA A 44 -9.51 -9.22 1.89
N LEU A 45 -8.28 -9.13 1.35
CA LEU A 45 -7.72 -10.13 0.45
C LEU A 45 -7.54 -11.49 1.15
N ALA A 46 -6.99 -11.50 2.36
CA ALA A 46 -6.85 -12.72 3.16
C ALA A 46 -8.22 -13.38 3.45
N CYS A 47 -9.21 -12.58 3.88
CA CYS A 47 -10.56 -13.07 4.16
C CYS A 47 -11.28 -13.59 2.91
N SER A 48 -10.96 -13.06 1.72
CA SER A 48 -11.55 -13.51 0.45
C SER A 48 -11.02 -14.85 -0.05
N GLY A 49 -10.05 -15.46 0.67
CA GLY A 49 -9.48 -16.77 0.36
C GLY A 49 -8.21 -16.74 -0.50
N MET A 50 -7.63 -15.56 -0.74
CA MET A 50 -6.37 -15.43 -1.46
C MET A 50 -5.19 -15.81 -0.55
N LYS A 51 -4.28 -16.66 -1.03
CA LYS A 51 -3.07 -17.03 -0.27
C LYS A 51 -2.03 -15.92 -0.35
N ILE A 52 -1.63 -15.37 0.79
CA ILE A 52 -0.61 -14.31 0.83
C ILE A 52 0.75 -14.96 1.06
N GLY A 53 1.70 -14.70 0.17
CA GLY A 53 3.08 -15.16 0.30
C GLY A 53 3.92 -14.18 1.12
N ARG A 54 4.75 -13.40 0.42
CA ARG A 54 5.62 -12.38 1.02
C ARG A 54 4.93 -11.02 1.03
N ILE A 55 5.18 -10.26 2.09
CA ILE A 55 4.74 -8.87 2.22
C ILE A 55 5.98 -8.02 2.40
N ASP A 56 6.22 -7.11 1.46
CA ASP A 56 7.39 -6.24 1.44
C ASP A 56 6.95 -4.77 1.45
N ASP A 57 7.54 -3.95 2.33
CA ASP A 57 7.43 -2.49 2.23
C ASP A 57 8.44 -1.98 1.21
N VAL A 58 7.92 -1.46 0.10
CA VAL A 58 8.71 -0.91 -1.01
C VAL A 58 8.58 0.61 -1.10
N THR A 59 8.21 1.24 0.01
CA THR A 59 8.14 2.71 0.09
C THR A 59 9.51 3.32 -0.24
N PRO A 60 9.59 4.27 -1.20
CA PRO A 60 10.88 4.84 -1.58
C PRO A 60 11.42 5.72 -0.44
N ILE A 61 12.56 5.28 0.12
CA ILE A 61 13.34 6.03 1.12
C ILE A 61 14.58 6.57 0.39
N PRO A 62 14.71 7.89 0.21
CA PRO A 62 15.84 8.45 -0.50
C PRO A 62 17.05 8.57 0.43
N SER A 63 18.27 8.39 -0.11
CA SER A 63 19.53 8.57 0.64
C SER A 63 19.73 10.02 1.08
N ASP A 64 19.40 10.96 0.20
CA ASP A 64 19.24 12.39 0.49
C ASP A 64 17.93 12.89 -0.13
N SER A 65 17.28 13.88 0.48
CA SER A 65 15.93 14.31 0.12
C SER A 65 15.89 15.75 -0.41
N THR A 66 14.97 16.02 -1.32
CA THR A 66 14.74 17.41 -1.78
C THR A 66 13.84 18.16 -0.79
N HIS A 67 13.63 19.47 -1.01
CA HIS A 67 12.84 20.29 -0.09
C HIS A 67 11.37 19.81 0.03
N ARG A 68 10.84 19.74 1.26
CA ARG A 68 9.44 19.35 1.52
C ARG A 68 8.45 20.47 1.24
N LYS A 69 7.19 20.13 0.95
CA LYS A 69 6.11 21.13 0.84
C LYS A 69 5.84 21.75 2.22
N GLY A 70 5.63 23.08 2.26
CA GLY A 70 5.29 23.82 3.49
C GLY A 70 6.26 24.95 3.84
N GLY A 71 7.37 25.09 3.13
CA GLY A 71 8.37 26.12 3.43
C GLY A 71 8.98 25.96 4.83
N CYS A 72 9.66 27.00 5.31
CA CYS A 72 10.34 26.97 6.62
C CYS A 72 9.38 26.72 7.80
N ARG A 73 8.12 27.17 7.71
CA ARG A 73 7.15 27.14 8.81
C ARG A 73 6.14 25.99 8.74
N GLY A 74 6.15 25.22 7.66
CA GLY A 74 5.22 24.12 7.45
C GLY A 74 3.77 24.57 7.20
N ARG A 75 2.85 23.59 7.16
CA ARG A 75 1.41 23.81 7.04
C ARG A 75 0.86 24.23 8.41
N ARG A 76 0.25 25.41 8.49
CA ARG A 76 -0.45 25.94 9.67
C ARG A 76 -1.95 25.83 9.44
N LEU A 77 -2.53 24.75 9.95
CA LEU A 77 -3.98 24.58 10.09
C LEU A 77 -4.30 24.52 11.58
#